data_AF-A0A8E0QU51-F1
#
_entry.id   AF-A0A8E0QU51-F1
#
_cell.length_a   1.000
_cell.length_b   1.000
_cell.length_c   1.000
_cell.angle_alpha   90.00
_cell.angle_beta   90.00
_cell.angle_gamma   90.00
#
_symmetry.space_group_name_H-M   'P 1'
#
loop_
_entity.id
_entity.type
_entity.pdbx_description
1 polymer ?
#
loop_
_entity_poly.entity_id
_entity_poly.type
_entity_poly.pdbx_seq_one_letter_code
_entity_poly.pdbx_strand_id
1 'polypeptide(L)'
;MGRAIVNVDATQERARQFVANTSEATMEMRRELGWNVREFDISLLRKIRRSSALSLVLGAGASMAAPCNAPSWPALVEGLLRQTIDRVMELWLPKPQDLEKLPPEAPRGLVNERFISRDPVESAGSNWTPTFAYSHTGENGVQRKFTIGYYRESAKRYHADEEMTAVEVLQRIKEAQRNDQSVNADILMRGADVCHDLCGQRLFTLMTAMLYKGDRMPSETHRAIARLARSQFVAEREDHFMGWDGIITYNYDDFMEQALSDLQIPSTAIAMRGDEIAGDPNSFARSVGPGGLYLPVYHPHGYTPKRPFLITTVPYVFATSGYQSQYGQSVSKVLERFKSDYLENPVHVAMYVGCSFSDNYMNQLLQDAFEKWPGRYHYALLPWPGGLADDQEPSGQEIEQRSGQYLAMGIRPIWLRNFGEIPHIISQLE
;
A
#
# COMPACT_ATOMS: atom_id res chain seq x y z
N MET A 1 -11.44 14.00 34.53
CA MET A 1 -10.38 13.06 34.95
C MET A 1 -9.09 13.47 34.28
N GLY A 2 -8.06 13.77 35.07
CA GLY A 2 -6.79 14.29 34.56
C GLY A 2 -6.04 13.25 33.73
N ARG A 3 -5.72 13.57 32.48
CA ARG A 3 -4.71 12.82 31.73
C ARG A 3 -3.39 12.95 32.50
N ALA A 4 -2.92 11.85 33.08
CA ALA A 4 -1.55 11.79 33.57
C ALA A 4 -0.63 12.14 32.40
N ILE A 5 0.07 13.27 32.49
CA ILE A 5 1.11 13.64 31.54
C ILE A 5 2.24 12.65 31.78
N VAL A 6 2.27 11.57 30.98
CA VAL A 6 3.38 10.62 30.97
C VAL A 6 4.62 11.43 30.58
N ASN A 7 5.58 11.54 31.49
CA ASN A 7 6.85 12.17 31.18
C ASN A 7 7.58 11.27 30.17
N VAL A 8 7.56 11.70 28.91
CA VAL A 8 8.07 10.94 27.76
C VAL A 8 9.57 10.66 27.94
N ASP A 9 10.34 11.64 28.41
CA ASP A 9 11.79 11.50 28.61
C ASP A 9 12.13 10.46 29.68
N ALA A 10 11.41 10.51 30.81
CA ALA A 10 11.58 9.50 31.87
C ALA A 10 11.16 8.09 31.43
N THR A 11 10.22 7.99 30.49
CA THR A 11 9.76 6.71 29.92
C THR A 11 10.79 6.14 28.94
N GLN A 12 11.39 7.00 28.09
CA GLN A 12 12.46 6.62 27.17
C GLN A 12 13.71 6.14 27.91
N GLU A 13 14.11 6.86 28.96
CA GLU A 13 15.28 6.48 29.75
C GLU A 13 15.07 5.14 30.47
N ARG A 14 13.87 4.90 30.99
CA ARG A 14 13.51 3.58 31.55
C ARG A 14 13.52 2.48 30.51
N ALA A 15 13.05 2.73 29.29
CA ALA A 15 13.10 1.75 28.21
C ALA A 15 14.55 1.39 27.85
N ARG A 16 15.44 2.39 27.74
CA ARG A 16 16.88 2.18 27.52
C ARG A 16 17.52 1.34 28.62
N GLN A 17 17.27 1.69 29.88
CA GLN A 17 17.81 0.95 31.02
C GLN A 17 17.27 -0.49 31.07
N PHE A 18 15.98 -0.70 30.79
CA PHE A 18 15.38 -2.02 30.74
C PHE A 18 16.02 -2.88 29.66
N VAL A 19 16.21 -2.35 28.45
CA VAL A 19 16.87 -3.07 27.35
C VAL A 19 18.32 -3.38 27.70
N ALA A 20 19.07 -2.42 28.23
CA ALA A 20 20.45 -2.66 28.66
C ALA A 20 20.53 -3.84 29.66
N ASN A 21 19.55 -3.95 30.56
CA ASN A 21 19.52 -4.99 31.59
C ASN A 21 18.97 -6.34 31.12
N THR A 22 18.20 -6.40 30.02
CA THR A 22 17.47 -7.61 29.58
C THR A 22 17.92 -8.15 28.23
N SER A 23 18.74 -7.39 27.49
CA SER A 23 19.11 -7.72 26.12
C SER A 23 19.88 -9.03 26.01
N GLU A 24 20.86 -9.28 26.88
CA GLU A 24 21.70 -10.48 26.84
C GLU A 24 20.91 -11.76 27.12
N ALA A 25 20.15 -11.81 28.22
CA ALA A 25 19.31 -12.97 28.55
C ALA A 25 18.21 -13.22 27.50
N THR A 26 17.65 -12.16 26.92
CA THR A 26 16.65 -12.29 25.85
C THR A 26 17.27 -12.83 24.56
N MET A 27 18.49 -12.41 24.23
CA MET A 27 19.23 -12.92 23.07
C MET A 27 19.60 -14.39 23.27
N GLU A 28 20.09 -14.76 24.45
CA GLU A 28 20.45 -16.15 24.79
C GLU A 28 19.24 -17.07 24.71
N MET A 29 18.12 -16.73 25.37
CA MET A 29 16.86 -17.48 25.28
C MET A 29 16.41 -17.67 23.82
N ARG A 30 16.51 -16.61 22.99
CA ARG A 30 16.11 -16.70 21.58
C ARG A 30 17.06 -17.57 20.76
N ARG A 31 18.36 -17.53 21.04
CA ARG A 31 19.36 -18.40 20.40
C ARG A 31 19.08 -19.86 20.75
N GLU A 32 18.77 -20.16 22.01
CA GLU A 32 18.40 -21.51 22.47
C GLU A 32 17.10 -22.03 21.84
N LEU A 33 16.10 -21.16 21.67
CA LEU A 33 14.83 -21.54 21.04
C LEU A 33 14.99 -21.91 19.55
N GLY A 34 16.03 -21.40 18.87
CA GLY A 34 16.26 -21.64 17.45
C GLY A 34 15.00 -21.36 16.64
N TRP A 35 14.56 -22.33 15.83
CA TRP A 35 13.33 -22.23 15.04
C TRP A 35 12.05 -22.01 15.88
N ASN A 36 12.00 -22.56 17.09
CA ASN A 36 10.82 -22.43 17.96
C ASN A 36 10.56 -21.00 18.43
N VAL A 37 11.51 -20.07 18.22
CA VAL A 37 11.31 -18.63 18.45
C VAL A 37 10.11 -18.08 17.68
N ARG A 38 9.82 -18.66 16.51
CA ARG A 38 8.66 -18.32 15.69
C ARG A 38 7.35 -18.51 16.44
N GLU A 39 7.15 -19.66 17.08
CA GLU A 39 5.91 -19.97 17.81
C GLU A 39 5.75 -19.09 19.05
N PHE A 40 6.87 -18.75 19.70
CA PHE A 40 6.90 -17.75 20.77
C PHE A 40 6.43 -16.37 20.25
N ASP A 41 6.98 -15.91 19.12
CA ASP A 41 6.65 -14.60 18.54
C ASP A 41 5.19 -14.52 18.05
N ILE A 42 4.67 -15.58 17.42
CA ILE A 42 3.26 -15.68 17.04
C ILE A 42 2.35 -15.64 18.27
N SER A 43 2.72 -16.35 19.35
CA SER A 43 1.96 -16.35 20.61
C SER A 43 1.96 -14.97 21.29
N LEU A 44 3.08 -14.24 21.19
CA LEU A 44 3.17 -12.87 21.69
C LEU A 44 2.31 -11.90 20.85
N LEU A 45 2.39 -11.99 19.52
CA LEU A 45 1.55 -11.18 18.62
C LEU A 45 0.06 -11.41 18.84
N ARG A 46 -0.37 -12.66 19.09
CA ARG A 46 -1.75 -12.98 19.47
C ARG A 46 -2.19 -12.20 20.72
N LYS A 47 -1.34 -12.13 21.75
CA LYS A 47 -1.65 -11.35 22.97
C LYS A 47 -1.74 -9.85 22.67
N ILE A 48 -0.81 -9.31 21.88
CA ILE A 48 -0.80 -7.89 21.49
C ILE A 48 -2.04 -7.53 20.64
N ARG A 49 -2.51 -8.43 19.76
CA ARG A 49 -3.75 -8.24 19.00
C ARG A 49 -4.96 -8.18 19.91
N ARG A 50 -5.06 -9.09 20.89
CA ARG A 50 -6.17 -9.13 21.85
C ARG A 50 -6.24 -7.88 22.73
N SER A 51 -5.12 -7.23 23.00
CA SER A 51 -5.08 -5.91 23.67
C SER A 51 -5.36 -4.72 22.74
N SER A 52 -5.67 -4.96 21.45
CA SER A 52 -5.90 -3.94 20.42
C SER A 52 -4.74 -2.95 20.30
N ALA A 53 -3.53 -3.50 20.22
CA ALA A 53 -2.29 -2.75 20.06
C ALA A 53 -1.45 -3.23 18.87
N LEU A 54 -2.04 -4.09 18.02
CA LEU A 54 -1.41 -4.64 16.81
C LEU A 54 -2.04 -4.03 15.57
N SER A 55 -1.22 -3.40 14.74
CA SER A 55 -1.59 -2.99 13.37
C SER A 55 -0.86 -3.82 12.33
N LEU A 56 -1.39 -3.78 11.11
CA LEU A 56 -0.78 -4.40 9.95
C LEU A 56 -0.13 -3.38 9.04
N VAL A 57 1.00 -3.74 8.46
CA VAL A 57 1.65 -2.99 7.39
C VAL A 57 1.78 -3.89 6.17
N LEU A 58 1.13 -3.53 5.07
CA LEU A 58 1.02 -4.33 3.86
C LEU A 58 1.90 -3.77 2.75
N GLY A 59 2.69 -4.64 2.14
CA GLY A 59 3.41 -4.37 0.91
C GLY A 59 2.87 -5.19 -0.27
N ALA A 60 3.49 -5.01 -1.44
CA ALA A 60 3.01 -5.62 -2.68
C ALA A 60 2.92 -7.15 -2.61
N GLY A 61 3.75 -7.79 -1.79
CA GLY A 61 3.72 -9.25 -1.58
C GLY A 61 2.37 -9.77 -1.06
N ALA A 62 1.58 -8.95 -0.35
CA ALA A 62 0.23 -9.33 0.09
C ALA A 62 -0.76 -9.48 -1.10
N SER A 63 -0.56 -8.71 -2.18
CA SER A 63 -1.39 -8.71 -3.39
C SER A 63 -0.85 -9.59 -4.52
N MET A 64 0.42 -10.03 -4.44
CA MET A 64 1.03 -10.86 -5.50
C MET A 64 0.54 -12.31 -5.50
N ALA A 65 0.14 -12.85 -4.35
CA ALA A 65 -0.32 -14.24 -4.25
C ALA A 65 -1.67 -14.46 -4.95
N ALA A 66 -1.90 -15.67 -5.46
CA ALA A 66 -3.20 -16.06 -5.99
C ALA A 66 -4.32 -15.95 -4.93
N PRO A 67 -5.59 -15.71 -5.33
CA PRO A 67 -6.06 -15.41 -6.69
C PRO A 67 -5.78 -13.97 -7.16
N CYS A 68 -5.18 -13.13 -6.32
CA CYS A 68 -4.97 -11.71 -6.60
C CYS A 68 -4.00 -11.49 -7.76
N ASN A 69 -2.82 -12.10 -7.75
CA ASN A 69 -1.86 -12.01 -8.85
C ASN A 69 -1.58 -10.56 -9.31
N ALA A 70 -1.58 -9.61 -8.36
CA ALA A 70 -1.24 -8.23 -8.65
C ALA A 70 0.23 -8.15 -9.10
N PRO A 71 0.58 -7.22 -10.01
CA PRO A 71 1.96 -7.08 -10.46
C PRO A 71 2.86 -6.69 -9.27
N SER A 72 4.07 -7.26 -9.24
CA SER A 72 5.15 -6.73 -8.41
C SER A 72 5.53 -5.32 -8.86
N TRP A 73 6.24 -4.55 -8.04
CA TRP A 73 6.71 -3.22 -8.43
C TRP A 73 7.55 -3.22 -9.73
N PRO A 74 8.53 -4.13 -9.94
CA PRO A 74 9.21 -4.26 -11.23
C PRO A 74 8.26 -4.51 -12.40
N ALA A 75 7.27 -5.40 -12.23
CA ALA A 75 6.31 -5.72 -13.28
C ALA A 75 5.36 -4.55 -13.58
N LEU A 76 5.01 -3.75 -12.55
CA LEU A 76 4.20 -2.55 -12.70
C LEU A 76 4.96 -1.46 -13.46
N VAL A 77 6.23 -1.20 -13.09
CA VAL A 77 7.10 -0.23 -13.79
C VAL A 77 7.33 -0.68 -15.23
N GLU A 78 7.65 -1.95 -15.46
CA GLU A 78 7.76 -2.51 -16.81
C GLU A 78 6.48 -2.30 -17.63
N GLY A 79 5.31 -2.58 -17.04
CA GLY A 79 4.02 -2.40 -17.68
C GLY A 79 3.75 -0.95 -18.07
N LEU A 80 4.08 0.00 -17.19
CA LEU A 80 3.95 1.44 -17.47
C LEU A 80 4.89 1.88 -18.59
N LEU A 81 6.17 1.52 -18.52
CA LEU A 81 7.16 1.86 -19.54
C LEU A 81 6.75 1.33 -20.92
N ARG A 82 6.26 0.08 -20.99
CA ARG A 82 5.75 -0.50 -22.24
C ARG A 82 4.53 0.20 -22.81
N GLN A 83 3.70 0.84 -21.97
CA GLN A 83 2.53 1.60 -22.42
C GLN A 83 2.86 3.04 -22.83
N THR A 84 4.09 3.50 -22.59
CA THR A 84 4.48 4.91 -22.75
C THR A 84 5.63 5.10 -23.74
N ILE A 85 6.59 4.18 -23.82
CA ILE A 85 7.71 4.21 -24.78
C ILE A 85 7.17 4.16 -26.21
N ASP A 86 7.73 5.01 -27.09
CA ASP A 86 7.31 5.18 -28.49
C ASP A 86 5.82 5.56 -28.66
N ARG A 87 5.13 5.96 -27.59
CA ARG A 87 3.69 6.28 -27.60
C ARG A 87 3.45 7.77 -27.38
N VAL A 88 2.32 8.24 -27.89
CA VAL A 88 1.78 9.58 -27.59
C VAL A 88 0.70 9.42 -26.54
N MET A 89 0.87 10.13 -25.43
CA MET A 89 -0.09 10.22 -24.34
C MET A 89 -1.03 11.40 -24.59
N GLU A 90 -2.28 11.09 -24.93
CA GLU A 90 -3.29 12.08 -25.28
C GLU A 90 -4.30 12.26 -24.15
N LEU A 91 -4.55 13.52 -23.78
CA LEU A 91 -5.63 13.92 -22.91
C LEU A 91 -6.82 14.38 -23.75
N TRP A 92 -7.98 13.79 -23.49
CA TRP A 92 -9.21 14.09 -24.19
C TRP A 92 -10.28 14.54 -23.18
N LEU A 93 -10.88 15.69 -23.41
CA LEU A 93 -11.93 16.23 -22.55
C LEU A 93 -13.30 16.09 -23.23
N PRO A 94 -14.37 15.83 -22.46
CA PRO A 94 -15.71 15.78 -23.00
C PRO A 94 -16.11 17.15 -23.57
N LYS A 95 -16.82 17.16 -24.70
CA LYS A 95 -17.32 18.40 -25.30
C LYS A 95 -18.40 19.01 -24.38
N PRO A 96 -18.30 20.29 -23.98
CA PRO A 96 -19.25 20.91 -23.05
C PRO A 96 -20.71 20.78 -23.49
N GLN A 97 -20.99 20.96 -24.78
CA GLN A 97 -22.32 20.82 -25.38
C GLN A 97 -22.97 19.44 -25.20
N ASP A 98 -22.17 18.38 -25.03
CA ASP A 98 -22.69 17.03 -24.79
C ASP A 98 -22.89 16.76 -23.30
N LEU A 99 -22.13 17.44 -22.42
CA LEU A 99 -22.33 17.41 -20.97
C LEU A 99 -23.60 18.15 -20.55
N GLU A 100 -23.96 19.25 -21.21
CA GLU A 100 -25.19 20.00 -20.95
C GLU A 100 -26.47 19.17 -21.20
N LYS A 101 -26.38 18.12 -22.03
CA LYS A 101 -27.48 17.20 -22.32
C LYS A 101 -27.67 16.15 -21.22
N LEU A 102 -26.71 16.01 -20.30
CA LEU A 102 -26.79 15.03 -19.22
C LEU A 102 -27.75 15.50 -18.13
N PRO A 103 -28.47 14.57 -17.50
CA PRO A 103 -29.29 14.90 -16.34
C PRO A 103 -28.43 15.52 -15.21
N PRO A 104 -28.95 16.47 -14.41
CA PRO A 104 -28.25 17.05 -13.27
C PRO A 104 -27.71 16.00 -12.28
N GLU A 105 -28.44 14.91 -12.11
CA GLU A 105 -28.13 13.75 -11.27
C GLU A 105 -27.12 12.78 -11.90
N ALA A 106 -26.70 12.99 -13.15
CA ALA A 106 -25.67 12.17 -13.76
C ALA A 106 -24.36 12.37 -12.99
N PRO A 107 -23.74 11.29 -12.44
CA PRO A 107 -22.44 11.40 -11.81
C PRO A 107 -21.42 11.89 -12.84
N ARG A 108 -21.08 13.18 -12.77
CA ARG A 108 -20.14 13.83 -13.70
C ARG A 108 -18.78 13.13 -13.71
N GLY A 109 -18.43 12.45 -12.61
CA GLY A 109 -17.27 11.56 -12.50
C GLY A 109 -17.23 10.36 -13.48
N LEU A 110 -18.36 9.94 -14.06
CA LEU A 110 -18.39 8.87 -15.06
C LEU A 110 -18.16 9.38 -16.49
N VAL A 111 -18.24 10.69 -16.72
CA VAL A 111 -18.02 11.37 -18.01
C VAL A 111 -16.73 12.19 -17.97
N ASN A 112 -15.72 11.65 -17.26
CA ASN A 112 -14.43 12.28 -17.05
C ASN A 112 -13.58 12.39 -18.32
N GLU A 113 -12.48 13.12 -18.17
CA GLU A 113 -11.35 13.11 -19.10
C GLU A 113 -10.91 11.67 -19.45
N ARG A 114 -10.45 11.48 -20.69
CA ARG A 114 -9.88 10.22 -21.17
C ARG A 114 -8.41 10.42 -21.40
N PHE A 115 -7.61 9.50 -20.85
CA PHE A 115 -6.18 9.45 -21.05
C PHE A 115 -5.86 8.22 -21.88
N ILE A 116 -5.34 8.43 -23.09
CA ILE A 116 -5.18 7.38 -24.10
C ILE A 116 -3.72 7.35 -24.56
N SER A 117 -3.14 6.15 -24.57
CA SER A 117 -1.85 5.87 -25.23
C SER A 117 -2.11 5.46 -26.68
N ARG A 118 -1.47 6.12 -27.64
CA ARG A 118 -1.61 5.83 -29.08
C ARG A 118 -0.27 5.74 -29.80
N ASP A 119 -0.26 5.00 -30.91
CA ASP A 119 0.87 5.03 -31.83
C ASP A 119 1.01 6.42 -32.50
N PRO A 120 2.23 6.97 -32.65
CA PRO A 120 2.44 8.31 -33.18
C PRO A 120 1.85 8.53 -34.58
N VAL A 121 1.90 7.50 -35.43
CA VAL A 121 1.33 7.52 -36.78
C VAL A 121 -0.19 7.69 -36.74
N GLU A 122 -0.86 7.02 -35.81
CA GLU A 122 -2.31 7.15 -35.64
C GLU A 122 -2.71 8.51 -35.04
N SER A 123 -1.87 9.08 -34.17
CA SER A 123 -2.10 10.38 -33.53
C SER A 123 -1.92 11.57 -34.48
N ALA A 124 -0.94 11.49 -35.39
CA ALA A 124 -0.59 12.58 -36.32
C ALA A 124 -1.54 12.70 -37.53
N GLY A 125 -2.26 11.63 -37.89
CA GLY A 125 -3.04 11.56 -39.13
C GLY A 125 -4.57 11.51 -38.99
N SER A 126 -5.13 11.42 -37.77
CA SER A 126 -6.56 11.15 -37.60
C SER A 126 -7.39 12.41 -37.28
N ASN A 127 -8.38 12.74 -38.12
CA ASN A 127 -9.55 13.56 -37.73
C ASN A 127 -10.50 12.81 -36.78
N TRP A 128 -10.06 11.68 -36.25
CA TRP A 128 -10.84 10.83 -35.37
C TRP A 128 -10.97 11.53 -34.01
N THR A 129 -12.22 11.74 -33.59
CA THR A 129 -12.55 12.13 -32.22
C THR A 129 -13.27 10.97 -31.55
N PRO A 130 -12.81 10.49 -30.38
CA PRO A 130 -13.49 9.43 -29.68
C PRO A 130 -14.89 9.88 -29.26
N THR A 131 -15.83 8.95 -29.36
CA THR A 131 -17.14 9.08 -28.75
C THR A 131 -17.38 7.89 -27.84
N PHE A 132 -18.01 8.12 -26.70
CA PHE A 132 -18.30 7.05 -25.73
C PHE A 132 -19.78 7.02 -25.41
N ALA A 133 -20.32 5.81 -25.35
CA ALA A 133 -21.68 5.58 -24.89
C ALA A 133 -21.74 5.71 -23.37
N TYR A 134 -22.69 6.50 -22.88
CA TYR A 134 -23.01 6.65 -21.47
C TYR A 134 -24.47 6.25 -21.24
N SER A 135 -24.73 5.46 -20.20
CA SER A 135 -26.10 5.07 -19.82
C SER A 135 -26.38 5.54 -18.40
N HIS A 136 -27.53 6.17 -18.20
CA HIS A 136 -27.99 6.64 -16.90
C HIS A 136 -29.39 6.09 -16.63
N THR A 137 -29.61 5.54 -15.45
CA THR A 137 -30.93 5.12 -14.98
C THR A 137 -31.41 6.14 -13.96
N GLY A 138 -32.46 6.88 -14.31
CA GLY A 138 -33.03 7.89 -13.41
C GLY A 138 -33.78 7.26 -12.23
N GLU A 139 -34.18 8.08 -11.26
CA GLU A 139 -34.92 7.64 -10.06
C GLU A 139 -36.25 6.93 -10.39
N ASN A 140 -36.84 7.24 -11.55
CA ASN A 140 -38.04 6.58 -12.08
C ASN A 140 -37.76 5.22 -12.74
N GLY A 141 -36.53 4.71 -12.68
CA GLY A 141 -36.11 3.45 -13.30
C GLY A 141 -35.93 3.52 -14.82
N VAL A 142 -36.10 4.68 -15.45
CA VAL A 142 -35.96 4.81 -16.91
C VAL A 142 -34.49 4.94 -17.29
N GLN A 143 -34.00 4.01 -18.11
CA GLN A 143 -32.65 4.05 -18.65
C GLN A 143 -32.58 4.95 -19.90
N ARG A 144 -31.69 5.94 -19.86
CA ARG A 144 -31.38 6.84 -20.98
C ARG A 144 -29.96 6.58 -21.47
N LYS A 145 -29.75 6.65 -22.78
CA LYS A 145 -28.44 6.49 -23.43
C LYS A 145 -27.99 7.81 -24.06
N PHE A 146 -26.72 8.14 -23.88
CA PHE A 146 -26.08 9.34 -24.39
C PHE A 146 -24.81 8.93 -25.15
N THR A 147 -24.45 9.72 -26.15
CA THR A 147 -23.15 9.62 -26.82
C THR A 147 -22.40 10.90 -26.55
N ILE A 148 -21.26 10.80 -25.89
CA ILE A 148 -20.44 11.95 -25.50
C ILE A 148 -19.26 12.04 -26.46
N GLY A 149 -19.16 13.15 -27.18
CA GLY A 149 -17.98 13.47 -27.98
C GLY A 149 -16.87 14.06 -27.14
N TYR A 150 -15.63 13.84 -27.57
CA TYR A 150 -14.44 14.36 -26.90
C TYR A 150 -13.60 15.21 -27.85
N TYR A 151 -12.81 16.12 -27.30
CA TYR A 151 -11.79 16.89 -28.02
C TYR A 151 -10.43 16.71 -27.34
N ARG A 152 -9.35 16.78 -28.13
CA ARG A 152 -7.99 16.58 -27.62
C ARG A 152 -7.51 17.88 -26.97
N GLU A 153 -7.24 17.83 -25.67
CA GLU A 153 -6.73 18.94 -24.88
C GLU A 153 -5.20 19.03 -25.00
N SER A 154 -4.51 17.90 -24.88
CA SER A 154 -3.05 17.86 -24.99
C SER A 154 -2.55 16.52 -25.52
N ALA A 155 -1.35 16.53 -26.10
CA ALA A 155 -0.62 15.34 -26.49
C ALA A 155 0.84 15.50 -26.03
N LYS A 156 1.35 14.51 -25.30
CA LYS A 156 2.73 14.48 -24.80
C LYS A 156 3.42 13.20 -25.20
N ARG A 157 4.74 13.28 -25.32
CA ARG A 157 5.65 12.14 -25.49
C ARG A 157 6.90 12.41 -24.68
N TYR A 158 7.71 11.38 -24.47
CA TYR A 158 9.01 11.55 -23.86
C TYR A 158 9.89 12.53 -24.64
N HIS A 159 10.67 13.30 -23.89
CA HIS A 159 11.90 13.91 -24.41
C HIS A 159 12.95 12.83 -24.67
N ALA A 160 13.96 13.14 -25.49
CA ALA A 160 14.92 12.13 -25.95
C ALA A 160 15.73 11.49 -24.79
N ASP A 161 16.02 12.25 -23.75
CA ASP A 161 16.69 11.82 -22.53
C ASP A 161 15.79 10.99 -21.60
N GLU A 162 14.52 11.37 -21.47
CA GLU A 162 13.51 10.58 -20.76
C GLU A 162 13.26 9.23 -21.45
N GLU A 163 13.17 9.22 -22.78
CA GLU A 163 12.99 8.02 -23.58
C GLU A 163 14.19 7.08 -23.48
N MET A 164 15.40 7.62 -23.55
CA MET A 164 16.63 6.84 -23.33
C MET A 164 16.65 6.22 -21.93
N THR A 165 16.24 6.97 -20.89
CA THR A 165 16.12 6.45 -19.53
C THR A 165 15.06 5.36 -19.44
N ALA A 166 13.89 5.56 -20.04
CA ALA A 166 12.81 4.58 -20.08
C ALA A 166 13.24 3.25 -20.71
N VAL A 167 13.96 3.32 -21.84
CA VAL A 167 14.52 2.15 -22.55
C VAL A 167 15.59 1.46 -21.71
N GLU A 168 16.51 2.22 -21.10
CA GLU A 168 17.56 1.68 -20.22
C GLU A 168 16.94 0.89 -19.06
N VAL A 169 15.99 1.48 -18.35
CA VAL A 169 15.31 0.84 -17.22
C VAL A 169 14.59 -0.44 -17.67
N LEU A 170 13.86 -0.38 -18.79
CA LEU A 170 13.17 -1.55 -19.34
C LEU A 170 14.14 -2.68 -19.69
N GLN A 171 15.32 -2.35 -20.21
CA GLN A 171 16.37 -3.33 -20.49
C GLN A 171 16.91 -3.96 -19.21
N ARG A 172 17.22 -3.15 -18.18
CA ARG A 172 17.69 -3.64 -16.87
C ARG A 172 16.68 -4.56 -16.19
N ILE A 173 15.39 -4.26 -16.28
CA ILE A 173 14.33 -5.15 -15.76
C ILE A 173 14.36 -6.50 -16.48
N LYS A 174 14.44 -6.51 -17.81
CA LYS A 174 14.51 -7.76 -18.61
C LYS A 174 15.77 -8.57 -18.32
N GLU A 175 16.92 -7.90 -18.17
CA GLU A 175 18.19 -8.55 -17.81
C GLU A 175 18.08 -9.24 -16.45
N ALA A 176 17.56 -8.55 -15.44
CA ALA A 176 17.37 -9.10 -14.11
C ALA A 176 16.39 -10.29 -14.12
N GLN A 177 15.27 -10.18 -14.84
CA GLN A 177 14.31 -11.29 -15.02
C GLN A 177 14.95 -12.52 -15.68
N ARG A 178 15.79 -12.34 -16.71
CA ARG A 178 16.48 -13.46 -17.38
C ARG A 178 17.48 -14.16 -16.47
N ASN A 179 18.06 -13.42 -15.53
CA ASN A 179 19.08 -13.92 -14.61
C ASN A 179 18.51 -14.35 -13.25
N ASP A 180 17.18 -14.32 -13.07
CA ASP A 180 16.51 -14.55 -11.78
C ASP A 180 17.05 -13.65 -10.64
N GLN A 181 17.31 -12.39 -10.97
CA GLN A 181 17.84 -11.38 -10.06
C GLN A 181 16.81 -10.30 -9.73
N SER A 182 16.91 -9.74 -8.52
CA SER A 182 16.14 -8.55 -8.16
C SER A 182 16.66 -7.31 -8.90
N VAL A 183 15.75 -6.50 -9.43
CA VAL A 183 16.11 -5.19 -10.00
C VAL A 183 16.44 -4.22 -8.86
N ASN A 184 17.52 -3.45 -9.01
CA ASN A 184 17.88 -2.40 -8.07
C ASN A 184 16.74 -1.36 -7.94
N ALA A 185 16.42 -0.97 -6.71
CA ALA A 185 15.31 -0.07 -6.43
C ALA A 185 15.47 1.31 -7.09
N ASP A 186 16.68 1.87 -7.13
CA ASP A 186 16.96 3.16 -7.77
C ASP A 186 16.70 3.13 -9.27
N ILE A 187 16.97 2.00 -9.93
CA ILE A 187 16.65 1.79 -11.35
C ILE A 187 15.13 1.83 -11.57
N LEU A 188 14.38 1.14 -10.71
CA LEU A 188 12.92 1.12 -10.77
C LEU A 188 12.33 2.50 -10.48
N MET A 189 12.91 3.25 -9.53
CA MET A 189 12.50 4.63 -9.24
C MET A 189 12.70 5.53 -10.47
N ARG A 190 13.85 5.45 -11.15
CA ARG A 190 14.08 6.22 -12.40
C ARG A 190 13.01 5.93 -13.46
N GLY A 191 12.61 4.66 -13.60
CA GLY A 191 11.54 4.28 -14.53
C GLY A 191 10.17 4.81 -14.11
N ALA A 192 9.90 4.80 -12.81
CA ALA A 192 8.69 5.36 -12.24
C ALA A 192 8.61 6.89 -12.41
N ASP A 193 9.72 7.59 -12.22
CA ASP A 193 9.85 9.04 -12.35
C ASP A 193 9.55 9.49 -13.77
N VAL A 194 10.20 8.90 -14.79
CA VAL A 194 9.92 9.30 -16.19
C VAL A 194 8.46 9.05 -16.57
N CYS A 195 7.86 7.94 -16.11
CA CYS A 195 6.44 7.69 -16.34
C CYS A 195 5.56 8.76 -15.68
N HIS A 196 5.90 9.18 -14.46
CA HIS A 196 5.22 10.24 -13.74
C HIS A 196 5.40 11.60 -14.43
N ASP A 197 6.59 11.96 -14.89
CA ASP A 197 6.82 13.24 -15.55
C ASP A 197 6.03 13.37 -16.86
N LEU A 198 5.93 12.27 -17.61
CA LEU A 198 5.12 12.20 -18.83
C LEU A 198 3.61 12.31 -18.55
N CYS A 199 3.11 11.50 -17.60
CA CYS A 199 1.67 11.31 -17.40
C CYS A 199 1.07 12.21 -16.32
N GLY A 200 1.89 12.74 -15.43
CA GLY A 200 1.50 13.34 -14.16
C GLY A 200 0.52 12.46 -13.39
N GLN A 201 -0.51 13.11 -12.83
CA GLN A 201 -1.60 12.45 -12.09
C GLN A 201 -2.39 11.42 -12.90
N ARG A 202 -2.37 11.49 -14.25
CA ARG A 202 -3.09 10.53 -15.09
C ARG A 202 -2.43 9.16 -15.16
N LEU A 203 -1.20 9.02 -14.66
CA LEU A 203 -0.53 7.71 -14.56
C LEU A 203 -1.38 6.70 -13.80
N PHE A 204 -2.16 7.14 -12.80
CA PHE A 204 -3.10 6.29 -12.10
C PHE A 204 -4.08 5.59 -13.02
N THR A 205 -4.52 6.22 -14.11
CA THR A 205 -5.44 5.55 -15.05
C THR A 205 -4.79 4.30 -15.64
N LEU A 206 -3.51 4.40 -16.01
CA LEU A 206 -2.73 3.27 -16.52
C LEU A 206 -2.45 2.24 -15.42
N MET A 207 -2.06 2.70 -14.23
CA MET A 207 -1.83 1.82 -13.08
C MET A 207 -3.09 1.04 -12.71
N THR A 208 -4.24 1.71 -12.61
CA THR A 208 -5.55 1.11 -12.31
C THR A 208 -5.89 0.02 -13.30
N ALA A 209 -5.80 0.33 -14.60
CA ALA A 209 -6.06 -0.64 -15.66
C ALA A 209 -5.14 -1.86 -15.54
N MET A 210 -3.88 -1.66 -15.14
CA MET A 210 -2.95 -2.74 -14.92
C MET A 210 -3.18 -3.52 -13.63
N LEU A 211 -3.53 -2.87 -12.52
CA LEU A 211 -3.75 -3.49 -11.21
C LEU A 211 -5.01 -4.36 -11.20
N TYR A 212 -6.07 -3.96 -11.92
CA TYR A 212 -7.33 -4.71 -11.96
C TYR A 212 -7.52 -5.52 -13.24
N LYS A 213 -6.48 -5.66 -14.06
CA LYS A 213 -6.52 -6.48 -15.28
C LYS A 213 -6.96 -7.91 -14.95
N GLY A 214 -7.98 -8.41 -15.66
CA GLY A 214 -8.46 -9.78 -15.53
C GLY A 214 -9.32 -10.03 -14.30
N ASP A 215 -10.02 -9.01 -13.79
CA ASP A 215 -10.93 -9.12 -12.64
C ASP A 215 -10.32 -9.77 -11.42
N ARG A 216 -9.09 -9.36 -11.11
CA ARG A 216 -8.38 -9.79 -9.91
C ARG A 216 -9.21 -9.53 -8.65
N MET A 217 -9.05 -10.44 -7.70
CA MET A 217 -9.80 -10.49 -6.44
C MET A 217 -8.83 -10.50 -5.27
N PRO A 218 -9.27 -10.12 -4.05
CA PRO A 218 -8.41 -10.18 -2.88
C PRO A 218 -7.79 -11.57 -2.66
N SER A 219 -6.50 -11.57 -2.29
CA SER A 219 -5.74 -12.80 -1.98
C SER A 219 -6.22 -13.48 -0.69
N GLU A 220 -5.81 -14.73 -0.46
CA GLU A 220 -6.08 -15.40 0.83
C GLU A 220 -5.47 -14.68 2.03
N THR A 221 -4.36 -13.96 1.83
CA THR A 221 -3.77 -13.10 2.86
C THR A 221 -4.73 -11.98 3.26
N HIS A 222 -5.31 -11.27 2.28
CA HIS A 222 -6.33 -10.24 2.54
C HIS A 222 -7.54 -10.82 3.27
N ARG A 223 -8.01 -12.01 2.85
CA ARG A 223 -9.16 -12.67 3.49
C ARG A 223 -8.85 -13.08 4.93
N ALA A 224 -7.66 -13.62 5.21
CA ALA A 224 -7.24 -13.96 6.57
C ALA A 224 -7.16 -12.72 7.47
N ILE A 225 -6.61 -11.61 6.96
CA ILE A 225 -6.59 -10.32 7.66
C ILE A 225 -8.01 -9.84 7.97
N ALA A 226 -8.90 -9.85 6.97
CA ALA A 226 -10.27 -9.38 7.11
C ALA A 226 -11.08 -10.20 8.13
N ARG A 227 -10.84 -11.52 8.23
CA ARG A 227 -11.51 -12.38 9.24
C ARG A 227 -11.23 -11.92 10.67
N LEU A 228 -9.99 -11.48 10.94
CA LEU A 228 -9.57 -10.99 12.25
C LEU A 228 -9.86 -9.50 12.47
N ALA A 229 -10.47 -8.80 11.51
CA ALA A 229 -10.75 -7.38 11.62
C ALA A 229 -12.02 -7.04 12.43
N ARG A 230 -12.86 -8.03 12.74
CA ARG A 230 -14.14 -7.83 13.46
C ARG A 230 -13.92 -7.14 14.81
N SER A 231 -14.88 -6.31 15.20
CA SER A 231 -14.86 -5.67 16.51
C SER A 231 -14.90 -6.71 17.63
N GLN A 232 -14.09 -6.51 18.65
CA GLN A 232 -13.97 -7.36 19.84
C GLN A 232 -14.01 -6.50 21.11
N PHE A 233 -14.52 -7.05 22.20
CA PHE A 233 -14.45 -6.41 23.51
C PHE A 233 -13.08 -6.67 24.12
N VAL A 234 -12.41 -5.63 24.62
CA VAL A 234 -11.10 -5.72 25.26
C VAL A 234 -11.28 -5.47 26.75
N ALA A 235 -11.19 -6.54 27.54
CA ALA A 235 -11.48 -6.49 28.98
C ALA A 235 -10.59 -5.50 29.73
N GLU A 236 -9.31 -5.42 29.37
CA GLU A 236 -8.33 -4.53 30.01
C GLU A 236 -8.62 -3.04 29.74
N ARG A 237 -9.44 -2.73 28.73
CA ARG A 237 -9.79 -1.36 28.32
C ARG A 237 -11.28 -1.05 28.53
N GLU A 238 -12.07 -2.04 28.95
CA GLU A 238 -13.52 -1.96 29.16
C GLU A 238 -14.31 -1.38 27.97
N ASP A 239 -13.86 -1.63 26.73
CA ASP A 239 -14.44 -1.04 25.53
C ASP A 239 -14.30 -1.96 24.30
N HIS A 240 -15.02 -1.65 23.22
CA HIS A 240 -14.95 -2.33 21.95
C HIS A 240 -13.92 -1.69 21.01
N PHE A 241 -13.08 -2.54 20.42
CA PHE A 241 -12.07 -2.14 19.44
C PHE A 241 -12.20 -2.99 18.19
N MET A 242 -11.75 -2.44 17.06
CA MET A 242 -11.57 -3.26 15.86
C MET A 242 -10.50 -4.32 16.11
N GLY A 243 -10.57 -5.44 15.39
CA GLY A 243 -9.65 -6.55 15.61
C GLY A 243 -8.20 -6.27 15.20
N TRP A 244 -7.99 -5.16 14.50
CA TRP A 244 -6.70 -4.50 14.23
C TRP A 244 -6.81 -3.03 14.67
N ASP A 245 -5.73 -2.45 15.20
CA ASP A 245 -5.70 -1.03 15.57
C ASP A 245 -5.67 -0.10 14.33
N GLY A 246 -5.08 -0.61 13.25
CA GLY A 246 -5.14 -0.02 11.92
C GLY A 246 -4.53 -0.96 10.87
N ILE A 247 -4.83 -0.69 9.61
CA ILE A 247 -4.12 -1.30 8.49
C ILE A 247 -3.42 -0.18 7.73
N ILE A 248 -2.14 -0.34 7.45
CA ILE A 248 -1.35 0.57 6.63
C ILE A 248 -0.94 -0.21 5.39
N THR A 249 -1.22 0.30 4.20
CA THR A 249 -0.86 -0.38 2.96
C THR A 249 -0.12 0.58 2.05
N TYR A 250 1.05 0.13 1.57
CA TYR A 250 1.81 0.83 0.54
C TYR A 250 1.37 0.46 -0.87
N ASN A 251 0.34 -0.40 -0.98
CA ASN A 251 -0.22 -0.82 -2.24
C ASN A 251 -1.19 0.25 -2.76
N TYR A 252 -1.23 0.38 -4.09
CA TYR A 252 -2.13 1.30 -4.79
C TYR A 252 -3.51 0.68 -5.05
N ASP A 253 -3.70 -0.61 -4.78
CA ASP A 253 -4.97 -1.31 -4.97
C ASP A 253 -5.94 -1.12 -3.80
N ASP A 254 -7.19 -1.54 -3.98
CA ASP A 254 -8.25 -1.58 -2.95
C ASP A 254 -8.61 -3.01 -2.52
N PHE A 255 -7.69 -3.99 -2.66
CA PHE A 255 -8.01 -5.39 -2.38
C PHE A 255 -8.28 -5.64 -0.89
N MET A 256 -7.65 -4.88 0.00
CA MET A 256 -7.94 -4.96 1.42
C MET A 256 -9.36 -4.46 1.72
N GLU A 257 -9.77 -3.34 1.14
CA GLU A 257 -11.11 -2.75 1.26
C GLU A 257 -12.18 -3.70 0.72
N GLN A 258 -11.90 -4.34 -0.42
CA GLN A 258 -12.77 -5.37 -0.99
C GLN A 258 -12.93 -6.55 -0.03
N ALA A 259 -11.83 -7.09 0.53
CA ALA A 259 -11.91 -8.21 1.48
C ALA A 259 -12.64 -7.84 2.79
N LEU A 260 -12.49 -6.62 3.28
CA LEU A 260 -13.24 -6.10 4.43
C LEU A 260 -14.73 -5.97 4.10
N SER A 261 -15.05 -5.47 2.91
CA SER A 261 -16.43 -5.31 2.44
C SER A 261 -17.14 -6.65 2.22
N ASP A 262 -16.43 -7.66 1.69
CA ASP A 262 -16.92 -9.05 1.55
C ASP A 262 -17.40 -9.62 2.90
N LEU A 263 -16.74 -9.23 4.00
CA LEU A 263 -17.08 -9.66 5.36
C LEU A 263 -17.91 -8.64 6.15
N GLN A 264 -18.41 -7.60 5.48
CA GLN A 264 -19.25 -6.55 6.07
C GLN A 264 -18.58 -5.78 7.22
N ILE A 265 -17.25 -5.67 7.19
CA ILE A 265 -16.49 -4.95 8.21
C ILE A 265 -16.61 -3.44 7.96
N PRO A 266 -17.05 -2.62 8.94
CA PRO A 266 -17.00 -1.18 8.83
C PRO A 266 -15.54 -0.72 8.69
N SER A 267 -15.20 -0.13 7.54
CA SER A 267 -13.84 0.37 7.29
C SER A 267 -13.85 1.66 6.48
N THR A 268 -12.77 2.42 6.61
CA THR A 268 -12.56 3.68 5.89
C THR A 268 -11.17 3.68 5.29
N ALA A 269 -11.07 3.77 3.96
CA ALA A 269 -9.80 4.00 3.28
C ALA A 269 -9.38 5.47 3.48
N ILE A 270 -8.13 5.71 3.86
CA ILE A 270 -7.62 7.02 4.26
C ILE A 270 -6.38 7.34 3.43
N ALA A 271 -6.43 8.44 2.69
CA ALA A 271 -5.34 8.94 1.87
C ALA A 271 -5.27 10.47 1.93
N MET A 272 -4.27 11.07 1.29
CA MET A 272 -4.24 12.52 1.09
C MET A 272 -5.30 12.96 0.08
N ARG A 273 -5.73 14.22 0.14
CA ARG A 273 -6.50 14.94 -0.89
C ARG A 273 -6.07 16.39 -0.86
N GLY A 274 -5.21 16.76 -1.81
CA GLY A 274 -4.39 17.96 -1.65
C GLY A 274 -3.53 17.84 -0.40
N ASP A 275 -3.59 18.87 0.44
CA ASP A 275 -2.82 18.94 1.70
C ASP A 275 -3.60 18.43 2.92
N GLU A 276 -4.76 17.82 2.73
CA GLU A 276 -5.61 17.29 3.80
C GLU A 276 -5.72 15.77 3.75
N ILE A 277 -6.00 15.15 4.90
CA ILE A 277 -6.37 13.74 4.95
C ILE A 277 -7.85 13.61 4.57
N ALA A 278 -8.17 12.69 3.68
CA ALA A 278 -9.53 12.35 3.30
C ALA A 278 -9.81 10.86 3.57
N GLY A 279 -11.04 10.58 4.03
CA GLY A 279 -11.54 9.22 4.22
C GLY A 279 -12.61 8.88 3.20
N ASP A 280 -12.56 7.66 2.66
CA ASP A 280 -13.64 7.02 1.91
C ASP A 280 -14.23 5.86 2.74
N PRO A 281 -15.27 6.11 3.54
CA PRO A 281 -15.91 5.06 4.31
C PRO A 281 -16.65 4.10 3.39
N ASN A 282 -16.58 2.79 3.66
CA ASN A 282 -17.45 1.84 2.96
C ASN A 282 -18.92 1.96 3.42
N SER A 283 -19.83 1.20 2.81
CA SER A 283 -21.26 1.25 3.15
C SER A 283 -21.54 0.93 4.62
N PHE A 284 -20.74 0.05 5.23
CA PHE A 284 -20.91 -0.39 6.61
C PHE A 284 -20.41 0.68 7.58
N ALA A 285 -19.27 1.32 7.29
CA ALA A 285 -18.78 2.50 8.04
C ALA A 285 -19.77 3.67 7.98
N ARG A 286 -20.41 3.90 6.83
CA ARG A 286 -21.50 4.90 6.75
C ARG A 286 -22.71 4.53 7.60
N SER A 287 -23.04 3.24 7.70
CA SER A 287 -24.21 2.76 8.44
C SER A 287 -24.07 2.88 9.96
N VAL A 288 -22.85 2.79 10.50
CA VAL A 288 -22.61 2.97 11.95
C VAL A 288 -22.64 4.45 12.37
N GLY A 289 -22.56 5.37 11.40
CA GLY A 289 -22.70 6.80 11.61
C GLY A 289 -21.47 7.50 12.21
N PRO A 290 -21.55 8.83 12.42
CA PRO A 290 -20.47 9.61 13.01
C PRO A 290 -20.11 9.11 14.42
N GLY A 291 -18.83 8.87 14.66
CA GLY A 291 -18.34 8.33 15.94
C GLY A 291 -18.54 6.82 16.11
N GLY A 292 -19.11 6.13 15.13
CA GLY A 292 -19.18 4.68 15.10
C GLY A 292 -17.78 4.04 14.97
N LEU A 293 -17.65 2.81 15.46
CA LEU A 293 -16.40 2.05 15.37
C LEU A 293 -16.19 1.56 13.93
N TYR A 294 -15.06 1.94 13.32
CA TYR A 294 -14.65 1.47 12.00
C TYR A 294 -13.13 1.27 11.97
N LEU A 295 -12.67 0.38 11.08
CA LEU A 295 -11.25 0.12 10.87
C LEU A 295 -10.66 1.12 9.87
N PRO A 296 -9.66 1.92 10.24
CA PRO A 296 -8.94 2.75 9.29
C PRO A 296 -7.97 1.91 8.45
N VAL A 297 -7.97 2.14 7.14
CA VAL A 297 -6.97 1.60 6.19
C VAL A 297 -6.23 2.78 5.56
N TYR A 298 -4.97 2.98 5.93
CA TYR A 298 -4.16 4.10 5.47
C TYR A 298 -3.38 3.73 4.20
N HIS A 299 -3.41 4.62 3.22
CA HIS A 299 -2.62 4.55 1.98
C HIS A 299 -1.64 5.73 1.91
N PRO A 300 -0.44 5.62 2.49
CA PRO A 300 0.55 6.71 2.48
C PRO A 300 0.95 7.14 1.06
N HIS A 301 0.95 6.20 0.11
CA HIS A 301 1.24 6.44 -1.31
C HIS A 301 0.04 6.92 -2.13
N GLY A 302 -1.16 6.98 -1.53
CA GLY A 302 -2.42 7.05 -2.26
C GLY A 302 -2.85 5.70 -2.82
N TYR A 303 -4.07 5.64 -3.36
CA TYR A 303 -4.63 4.41 -3.91
C TYR A 303 -5.63 4.70 -5.02
N THR A 304 -5.89 3.68 -5.84
CA THR A 304 -6.84 3.74 -6.94
C THR A 304 -7.86 2.60 -6.82
N PRO A 305 -9.10 2.87 -6.37
CA PRO A 305 -10.11 1.83 -6.24
C PRO A 305 -10.64 1.36 -7.61
N LYS A 306 -11.15 0.12 -7.67
CA LYS A 306 -11.72 -0.47 -8.90
C LYS A 306 -12.89 0.34 -9.45
N ARG A 307 -13.63 1.03 -8.57
CA ARG A 307 -14.64 2.01 -8.96
C ARG A 307 -13.96 3.36 -9.15
N PRO A 308 -14.03 3.98 -10.34
CA PRO A 308 -13.37 5.25 -10.58
C PRO A 308 -13.88 6.28 -9.57
N PHE A 309 -13.02 6.62 -8.63
CA PHE A 309 -13.30 7.63 -7.64
C PHE A 309 -13.18 9.01 -8.29
N LEU A 310 -13.89 10.00 -7.72
CA LEU A 310 -13.70 11.44 -7.90
C LEU A 310 -12.32 11.93 -7.35
N ILE A 311 -11.24 11.19 -7.61
CA ILE A 311 -9.87 11.39 -7.09
C ILE A 311 -8.97 11.79 -8.27
N THR A 312 -9.53 12.50 -9.25
CA THR A 312 -8.71 13.18 -10.27
C THR A 312 -7.86 14.32 -9.70
N THR A 313 -7.89 14.53 -8.37
CA THR A 313 -7.24 15.65 -7.67
C THR A 313 -6.46 15.25 -6.40
N VAL A 314 -6.13 13.97 -6.17
CA VAL A 314 -5.26 13.58 -5.04
C VAL A 314 -3.81 13.54 -5.50
N PRO A 315 -2.93 14.36 -4.92
CA PRO A 315 -1.48 14.20 -5.05
C PRO A 315 -1.07 12.80 -4.54
N TYR A 316 -0.25 12.06 -5.28
CA TYR A 316 0.21 10.72 -4.88
C TYR A 316 1.71 10.55 -5.03
N VAL A 317 2.25 9.56 -4.33
CA VAL A 317 3.68 9.25 -4.35
C VAL A 317 3.87 7.96 -5.11
N PHE A 318 4.40 8.05 -6.33
CA PHE A 318 4.70 6.86 -7.13
C PHE A 318 6.08 6.25 -6.86
N ALA A 319 7.03 7.09 -6.46
CA ALA A 319 8.42 6.76 -6.15
C ALA A 319 8.89 7.61 -4.97
N THR A 320 9.99 7.23 -4.31
CA THR A 320 10.49 7.94 -3.12
C THR A 320 10.83 9.41 -3.40
N SER A 321 11.29 9.73 -4.61
CA SER A 321 11.41 11.07 -5.20
C SER A 321 10.12 11.89 -5.11
N GLY A 322 8.97 11.22 -5.25
CA GLY A 322 7.62 11.76 -5.09
C GLY A 322 7.35 12.28 -3.68
N TYR A 323 7.97 11.75 -2.63
CA TYR A 323 7.77 12.34 -1.29
C TYR A 323 8.31 13.76 -1.21
N GLN A 324 9.48 14.02 -1.82
CA GLN A 324 10.12 15.34 -1.82
C GLN A 324 9.47 16.31 -2.81
N SER A 325 9.04 15.84 -3.98
CA SER A 325 8.40 16.68 -5.00
C SER A 325 6.92 16.96 -4.72
N GLN A 326 6.18 16.02 -4.13
CA GLN A 326 4.74 16.14 -3.85
C GLN A 326 4.45 16.89 -2.54
N TYR A 327 5.32 16.78 -1.53
CA TYR A 327 5.11 17.38 -0.21
C TYR A 327 6.18 18.43 0.19
N GLY A 328 7.16 18.68 -0.67
CA GLY A 328 8.19 19.69 -0.44
C GLY A 328 9.08 19.34 0.78
N GLN A 329 9.23 20.28 1.73
CA GLN A 329 9.93 20.05 2.99
C GLN A 329 9.05 19.46 4.10
N SER A 330 7.75 19.29 3.87
CA SER A 330 6.83 18.71 4.85
C SER A 330 6.59 17.24 4.51
N VAL A 331 6.49 16.38 5.53
CA VAL A 331 6.05 15.00 5.33
C VAL A 331 4.53 15.03 5.09
N SER A 332 3.98 14.09 4.30
CA SER A 332 2.54 14.03 4.09
C SER A 332 1.81 13.82 5.42
N LYS A 333 0.68 14.51 5.66
CA LYS A 333 -0.05 14.38 6.93
C LYS A 333 -0.46 12.95 7.25
N VAL A 334 -0.75 12.14 6.22
CA VAL A 334 -1.05 10.70 6.40
C VAL A 334 0.18 9.92 6.88
N LEU A 335 1.37 10.26 6.39
CA LEU A 335 2.62 9.63 6.80
C LEU A 335 3.09 10.12 8.18
N GLU A 336 2.91 11.40 8.49
CA GLU A 336 3.12 11.94 9.84
C GLU A 336 2.24 11.23 10.86
N ARG A 337 0.95 11.03 10.51
CA ARG A 337 0.01 10.28 11.35
C ARG A 337 0.42 8.82 11.50
N PHE A 338 0.85 8.17 10.41
CA PHE A 338 1.40 6.82 10.49
C PHE A 338 2.58 6.75 11.47
N LYS A 339 3.51 7.71 11.35
CA LYS A 339 4.68 7.80 12.21
C LYS A 339 4.27 8.01 13.68
N SER A 340 3.40 8.97 13.98
CA SER A 340 3.02 9.29 15.36
C SER A 340 2.15 8.22 16.02
N ASP A 341 1.13 7.74 15.31
CA ASP A 341 0.08 6.91 15.89
C ASP A 341 0.54 5.46 16.00
N TYR A 342 1.45 5.00 15.12
CA TYR A 342 1.85 3.60 15.02
C TYR A 342 3.35 3.35 15.20
N LEU A 343 4.21 4.05 14.44
CA LEU A 343 5.66 3.77 14.49
C LEU A 343 6.29 4.25 15.78
N GLU A 344 6.09 5.51 16.18
CA GLU A 344 6.70 6.09 17.38
C GLU A 344 5.84 5.94 18.64
N ASN A 345 4.72 5.24 18.53
CA ASN A 345 3.83 5.01 19.66
C ASN A 345 4.41 3.89 20.55
N PRO A 346 4.71 4.17 21.84
CA PRO A 346 5.42 3.24 22.71
C PRO A 346 4.64 1.96 23.05
N VAL A 347 3.31 1.98 22.92
CA VAL A 347 2.46 0.82 23.25
C VAL A 347 2.00 0.05 22.01
N HIS A 348 2.32 0.56 20.82
CA HIS A 348 1.86 -0.01 19.56
C HIS A 348 2.93 -0.88 18.89
N VAL A 349 2.49 -1.99 18.27
CA VAL A 349 3.34 -2.89 17.50
C VAL A 349 2.74 -3.07 16.10
N ALA A 350 3.58 -3.00 15.08
CA ALA A 350 3.20 -3.30 13.70
C ALA A 350 3.69 -4.69 13.29
N MET A 351 2.89 -5.40 12.48
CA MET A 351 3.30 -6.59 11.76
C MET A 351 3.31 -6.32 10.25
N TYR A 352 4.48 -6.44 9.64
CA TYR A 352 4.73 -6.22 8.23
C TYR A 352 4.49 -7.51 7.43
N VAL A 353 3.69 -7.43 6.38
CA VAL A 353 3.28 -8.55 5.54
C VAL A 353 3.51 -8.20 4.07
N GLY A 354 4.35 -8.96 3.38
CA GLY A 354 4.64 -8.74 1.97
C GLY A 354 5.50 -7.49 1.70
N CYS A 355 6.23 -7.00 2.70
CA CYS A 355 7.16 -5.88 2.58
C CYS A 355 8.59 -6.38 2.32
N SER A 356 9.27 -5.81 1.33
CA SER A 356 10.65 -6.19 0.97
C SER A 356 11.73 -5.42 1.74
N PHE A 357 11.37 -4.34 2.44
CA PHE A 357 12.30 -3.41 3.10
C PHE A 357 13.36 -2.83 2.14
N SER A 358 12.99 -2.62 0.88
CA SER A 358 13.88 -2.04 -0.15
C SER A 358 13.79 -0.51 -0.22
N ASP A 359 12.85 0.10 0.49
CA ASP A 359 12.68 1.55 0.55
C ASP A 359 13.52 2.13 1.69
N ASN A 360 14.59 2.85 1.32
CA ASN A 360 15.53 3.43 2.28
C ASN A 360 14.89 4.50 3.17
N TYR A 361 13.92 5.27 2.66
CA TYR A 361 13.26 6.30 3.44
C TYR A 361 12.37 5.66 4.52
N MET A 362 11.61 4.63 4.16
CA MET A 362 10.80 3.89 5.13
C MET A 362 11.65 3.14 6.16
N ASN A 363 12.80 2.60 5.75
CA ASN A 363 13.75 1.95 6.65
C ASN A 363 14.36 2.97 7.63
N GLN A 364 14.65 4.20 7.21
CA GLN A 364 15.12 5.26 8.10
C GLN A 364 14.06 5.63 9.13
N LEU A 365 12.78 5.76 8.75
CA LEU A 365 11.70 6.04 9.70
C LEU A 365 11.56 4.94 10.77
N LEU A 366 11.77 3.69 10.39
CA LEU A 366 11.80 2.55 11.31
C LEU A 366 12.97 2.63 12.29
N GLN A 367 14.16 2.93 11.78
CA GLN A 367 15.35 3.11 12.60
C GLN A 367 15.18 4.27 13.58
N ASP A 368 14.71 5.43 13.14
CA ASP A 368 14.43 6.59 14.00
C ASP A 368 13.47 6.22 15.14
N ALA A 369 12.40 5.48 14.82
CA ALA A 369 11.42 5.03 15.81
C ALA A 369 12.00 4.03 16.81
N PHE A 370 12.94 3.18 16.37
CA PHE A 370 13.65 2.23 17.22
C PHE A 370 14.69 2.92 18.12
N GLU A 371 15.42 3.91 17.61
CA GLU A 371 16.36 4.72 18.42
C GLU A 371 15.62 5.50 19.51
N LYS A 372 14.41 5.95 19.22
CA LYS A 372 13.51 6.60 20.18
C LYS A 372 12.98 5.63 21.24
N TRP A 373 12.68 4.39 20.85
CA TRP A 373 12.15 3.35 21.73
C TRP A 373 12.92 2.03 21.60
N PRO A 374 14.16 1.96 22.13
CA PRO A 374 14.98 0.76 22.01
C PRO A 374 14.28 -0.46 22.60
N GLY A 375 14.50 -1.62 21.96
CA GLY A 375 13.93 -2.91 22.39
C GLY A 375 12.45 -3.11 22.09
N ARG A 376 11.73 -2.08 21.64
CA ARG A 376 10.37 -2.22 21.10
C ARG A 376 10.47 -2.59 19.62
N TYR A 377 10.34 -3.88 19.33
CA TYR A 377 10.39 -4.40 17.98
C TYR A 377 9.00 -4.45 17.33
N HIS A 378 8.94 -4.05 16.07
CA HIS A 378 7.89 -4.47 15.14
C HIS A 378 8.23 -5.85 14.56
N TYR A 379 7.27 -6.51 13.93
CA TYR A 379 7.46 -7.86 13.38
C TYR A 379 7.34 -7.84 11.87
N ALA A 380 8.02 -8.74 11.17
CA ALA A 380 7.87 -8.89 9.72
C ALA A 380 7.85 -10.36 9.31
N LEU A 381 6.87 -10.73 8.48
CA LEU A 381 6.83 -12.05 7.86
C LEU A 381 7.80 -12.05 6.66
N LEU A 382 8.94 -12.73 6.81
CA LEU A 382 10.05 -12.67 5.86
C LEU A 382 10.48 -14.07 5.41
N PRO A 383 10.92 -14.27 4.15
CA PRO A 383 11.47 -15.55 3.73
C PRO A 383 12.71 -15.89 4.54
N TRP A 384 12.85 -17.14 4.95
CA TRP A 384 13.95 -17.59 5.79
C TRP A 384 15.35 -17.37 5.16
N PRO A 385 16.44 -17.40 5.95
CA PRO A 385 17.82 -17.47 5.43
C PRO A 385 17.95 -18.54 4.33
N GLY A 386 18.66 -18.25 3.23
CA GLY A 386 18.69 -19.13 2.03
C GLY A 386 17.59 -18.87 0.98
N GLY A 387 16.44 -18.31 1.38
CA GLY A 387 15.33 -18.01 0.47
C GLY A 387 14.37 -19.19 0.26
N LEU A 388 13.21 -18.95 -0.37
CA LEU A 388 12.09 -19.91 -0.41
C LEU A 388 12.32 -21.16 -1.27
N ALA A 389 13.42 -21.21 -2.01
CA ALA A 389 13.77 -22.36 -2.85
C ALA A 389 14.70 -23.35 -2.14
N ASP A 390 15.25 -22.95 -0.98
CA ASP A 390 15.97 -23.86 -0.12
C ASP A 390 14.93 -24.63 0.71
N ASP A 391 15.11 -25.94 0.85
CA ASP A 391 14.31 -26.81 1.73
C ASP A 391 15.08 -27.16 3.02
N GLN A 392 16.34 -26.73 3.14
CA GLN A 392 17.16 -26.98 4.32
C GLN A 392 16.89 -25.96 5.42
N GLU A 393 16.58 -26.46 6.61
CA GLU A 393 16.38 -25.61 7.78
C GLU A 393 17.66 -24.80 8.07
N PRO A 394 17.58 -23.46 8.09
CA PRO A 394 18.75 -22.63 8.33
C PRO A 394 19.23 -22.83 9.76
N SER A 395 20.54 -22.88 9.91
CA SER A 395 21.17 -22.97 11.22
C SER A 395 20.83 -21.75 12.09
N GLY A 396 20.93 -21.91 13.42
CA GLY A 396 20.74 -20.79 14.35
C GLY A 396 21.67 -19.61 14.06
N GLN A 397 22.89 -19.87 13.56
CA GLN A 397 23.86 -18.84 13.19
C GLN A 397 23.42 -18.06 11.93
N GLU A 398 22.88 -18.74 10.92
CA GLU A 398 22.34 -18.08 9.72
C GLU A 398 21.11 -17.23 10.04
N ILE A 399 20.23 -17.74 10.92
CA ILE A 399 19.11 -16.98 11.46
C ILE A 399 19.59 -15.73 12.18
N GLU A 400 20.58 -15.86 13.08
CA GLU A 400 21.14 -14.75 13.84
C GLU A 400 21.77 -13.69 12.91
N GLN A 401 22.63 -14.13 11.99
CA GLN A 401 23.29 -13.25 11.03
C GLN A 401 22.29 -12.49 10.16
N ARG A 402 21.29 -13.18 9.59
CA ARG A 402 20.28 -12.54 8.72
C ARG A 402 19.29 -11.70 9.52
N SER A 403 19.02 -12.03 10.78
CA SER A 403 18.17 -11.21 11.66
C SER A 403 18.84 -9.89 12.02
N GLY A 404 20.16 -9.85 12.14
CA GLY A 404 20.93 -8.67 12.57
C GLY A 404 20.56 -7.39 11.82
N GLN A 405 20.46 -7.45 10.48
CA GLN A 405 20.09 -6.27 9.67
C GLN A 405 18.67 -5.75 9.97
N TYR A 406 17.72 -6.65 10.24
CA TYR A 406 16.33 -6.26 10.53
C TYR A 406 16.21 -5.75 11.97
N LEU A 407 16.90 -6.39 12.92
CA LEU A 407 16.90 -5.98 14.32
C LEU A 407 17.49 -4.58 14.50
N ALA A 408 18.51 -4.22 13.71
CA ALA A 408 19.07 -2.86 13.69
C ALA A 408 18.04 -1.79 13.26
N MET A 409 17.04 -2.17 12.46
CA MET A 409 15.92 -1.30 12.06
C MET A 409 14.71 -1.40 13.01
N GLY A 410 14.82 -2.12 14.14
CA GLY A 410 13.69 -2.37 15.03
C GLY A 410 12.66 -3.37 14.49
N ILE A 411 13.04 -4.19 13.50
CA ILE A 411 12.21 -5.24 12.92
C ILE A 411 12.66 -6.62 13.38
N ARG A 412 11.72 -7.42 13.88
CA ARG A 412 11.91 -8.80 14.27
C ARG A 412 11.33 -9.74 13.20
N PRO A 413 12.19 -10.49 12.48
CA PRO A 413 11.70 -11.43 11.49
C PRO A 413 10.93 -12.59 12.13
N ILE A 414 9.80 -12.92 11.51
CA ILE A 414 9.14 -14.22 11.64
C ILE A 414 9.36 -14.91 10.30
N TRP A 415 10.22 -15.94 10.33
CA TRP A 415 10.70 -16.58 9.12
C TRP A 415 9.65 -17.51 8.50
N LEU A 416 9.48 -17.37 7.19
CA LEU A 416 8.58 -18.13 6.35
C LEU A 416 9.34 -19.20 5.59
N ARG A 417 8.75 -20.40 5.51
CA ARG A 417 9.22 -21.47 4.62
C ARG A 417 8.72 -21.26 3.20
N ASN A 418 7.51 -20.72 3.05
CA ASN A 418 6.95 -20.28 1.78
C ASN A 418 5.91 -19.18 2.01
N PHE A 419 5.57 -18.39 0.99
CA PHE A 419 4.56 -17.34 1.15
C PHE A 419 3.13 -17.86 1.37
N GLY A 420 2.85 -19.13 1.03
CA GLY A 420 1.54 -19.75 1.20
C GLY A 420 1.13 -19.96 2.66
N GLU A 421 2.07 -19.90 3.60
CA GLU A 421 1.79 -20.02 5.03
C GLU A 421 1.27 -18.71 5.66
N ILE A 422 1.45 -17.56 5.00
CA ILE A 422 1.07 -16.24 5.54
C ILE A 422 -0.39 -16.22 6.03
N PRO A 423 -1.39 -16.67 5.24
CA PRO A 423 -2.78 -16.70 5.71
C PRO A 423 -2.99 -17.57 6.96
N HIS A 424 -2.23 -18.67 7.08
CA HIS A 424 -2.30 -19.55 8.25
C HIS A 424 -1.72 -18.88 9.50
N ILE A 425 -0.53 -18.28 9.40
CA ILE A 425 0.08 -17.53 10.51
C ILE A 425 -0.85 -16.42 10.98
N ILE A 426 -1.44 -15.65 10.04
CA ILE A 426 -2.38 -14.59 10.39
C ILE A 426 -3.58 -15.18 11.14
N SER A 427 -4.15 -16.28 10.66
CA SER A 427 -5.29 -16.94 11.32
C SER A 427 -4.95 -17.44 12.73
N GLN A 428 -3.70 -17.80 13.01
CA GLN A 428 -3.26 -18.17 14.35
C GLN A 428 -3.25 -16.99 15.33
N LEU A 429 -3.42 -15.75 14.88
CA LEU A 429 -3.46 -14.57 15.76
C LEU A 429 -4.83 -14.31 16.41
N GLU A 430 -5.86 -15.11 16.10
CA GLU A 430 -7.15 -15.09 16.79
C GLU A 430 -6.97 -15.19 18.32
#